data_AF-A0A9E1ER34-F1
#
_entry.id   AF-A0A9E1ER34-F1
#
_cell.length_a   1.000
_cell.length_b   1.000
_cell.length_c   1.000
_cell.angle_alpha   90.00
_cell.angle_beta   90.00
_cell.angle_gamma   90.00
#
_symmetry.space_group_name_H-M   'P 1'
#
loop_
_entity.id
_entity.type
_entity.pdbx_description
1 polymer ?
#
loop_
_entity_poly.entity_id
_entity_poly.type
_entity_poly.pdbx_seq_one_letter_code
_entity_poly.pdbx_strand_id
1 'polypeptide(L)'
;MDKSKKYLAISFIVVLIAVIILSFVGMFLLKDKPVILQGQIEATEIRISGKLPGRIDTFLVKEGQNVKAGDTLVVINSPEALAKYQQVNALESIARFQNQKVDGGTRKQIIATVQQLWNKSKSDLELAKTTYNRIEVLYRDSVVSSQRRDEVKALYDAAVAGERAAWNQYQMALDGAQIQDRESARSLVNAAKGTVEEVAALLQDARLTAPESGQISTIFPKRGELVGAGMPIMNLIVLDDVHIVLNVREDRLPFFPMGGTFVADIPAIDKKNIEFKINYVSPLGSFATWKSTKQTGSYDLRTFEVHALPVRKVEGLRPGMSVLVELTMDN
;
A
#
# COMPACT_ATOMS: atom_id res chain seq x y z
N MET A 1 41.81 25.41 91.26
CA MET A 1 41.60 24.66 90.00
C MET A 1 40.26 25.09 89.41
N ASP A 2 40.31 25.69 88.23
CA ASP A 2 39.40 26.71 87.66
C ASP A 2 37.89 26.39 87.58
N LYS A 3 37.06 27.26 88.16
CA LYS A 3 35.62 27.36 87.81
C LYS A 3 35.43 27.76 86.34
N SER A 4 36.36 28.53 85.75
CA SER A 4 36.36 28.94 84.34
C SER A 4 36.40 27.73 83.39
N LYS A 5 37.23 26.72 83.66
CA LYS A 5 37.33 25.50 82.84
C LYS A 5 36.05 24.65 82.86
N LYS A 6 35.28 24.66 83.96
CA LYS A 6 33.98 23.97 84.04
C LYS A 6 32.90 24.66 83.21
N TYR A 7 32.81 26.00 83.26
CA TYR A 7 31.83 26.73 82.42
C TYR A 7 32.16 26.63 80.93
N LEU A 8 33.45 26.62 80.58
CA LEU A 8 33.90 26.42 79.21
C LEU A 8 33.60 25.00 78.69
N ALA A 9 33.76 23.97 79.53
CA ALA A 9 33.37 22.60 79.21
C ALA A 9 31.84 22.42 79.05
N ILE A 10 31.04 23.04 79.92
CA ILE A 10 29.57 23.00 79.82
C ILE A 10 29.09 23.73 78.57
N SER A 11 29.66 24.90 78.26
CA SER A 11 29.40 25.63 77.01
C SER A 11 29.72 24.79 75.78
N PHE A 12 30.84 24.06 75.79
CA PHE A 12 31.23 23.20 74.68
C PHE A 12 30.26 22.03 74.48
N ILE A 13 29.81 21.41 75.58
CA ILE A 13 28.82 20.32 75.54
C ILE A 13 27.47 20.82 75.02
N VAL A 14 27.01 22.01 75.43
CA VAL A 14 25.75 22.59 74.96
C VAL A 14 25.81 22.91 73.46
N VAL A 15 26.92 23.47 72.99
CA VAL A 15 27.13 23.72 71.55
C VAL A 15 27.21 22.40 70.78
N LEU A 16 27.88 21.38 71.31
CA LEU A 16 27.97 20.07 70.70
C LEU A 16 26.58 19.40 70.58
N ILE A 17 25.77 19.46 71.64
CA ILE A 17 24.40 18.95 71.63
C ILE A 17 23.53 19.73 70.63
N ALA A 18 23.67 21.06 70.58
CA ALA A 18 22.95 21.89 69.62
C ALA A 18 23.32 21.54 68.17
N VAL A 19 24.61 21.30 67.88
CA VAL A 19 25.08 20.87 66.55
C VAL A 19 24.56 19.47 66.21
N ILE A 20 24.55 18.54 67.17
CA ILE A 20 24.00 17.19 66.96
C ILE A 20 22.52 17.25 66.65
N ILE A 21 21.74 18.05 67.40
CA ILE A 21 20.30 18.24 67.15
C ILE A 21 20.08 18.90 65.79
N LEU A 22 20.84 19.95 65.45
CA LEU A 22 20.71 20.63 64.16
C LEU A 22 21.05 19.70 62.99
N SER A 23 22.04 18.82 63.17
CA SER A 23 22.45 17.83 62.18
C SER A 23 21.39 16.72 62.03
N PHE A 24 20.81 16.24 63.13
CA PHE A 24 19.72 15.26 63.10
C PHE A 24 18.44 15.84 62.48
N VAL A 25 18.11 17.08 62.81
CA VAL A 25 16.96 17.81 62.25
C VAL A 25 17.19 18.10 60.77
N GLY A 26 18.40 18.51 60.39
CA GLY A 26 18.80 18.68 59.00
C GLY A 26 18.69 17.38 58.20
N MET A 27 19.17 16.27 58.77
CA MET A 27 19.09 14.94 58.15
C MET A 27 17.64 14.44 58.03
N PHE A 28 16.78 14.76 59.00
CA PHE A 28 15.35 14.42 58.97
C PHE A 28 14.53 15.29 58.01
N LEU A 29 14.91 16.57 57.84
CA LEU A 29 14.32 17.49 56.86
C LEU A 29 14.79 17.22 55.43
N LEU A 30 15.95 16.58 55.26
CA LEU A 30 16.41 16.01 53.98
C LEU A 30 15.73 14.65 53.68
N LYS A 31 14.51 14.43 54.17
CA LYS A 31 13.70 13.26 53.81
C LYS A 31 13.58 13.15 52.28
N ASP A 32 13.71 11.92 51.79
CA ASP A 32 13.84 11.56 50.39
C ASP A 32 12.85 12.32 49.50
N LYS A 33 13.39 13.09 48.55
CA LYS A 33 12.56 13.76 47.53
C LYS A 33 11.90 12.67 46.68
N PRO A 34 10.59 12.75 46.40
CA PRO A 34 9.93 11.80 45.52
C PRO A 34 10.65 11.80 44.16
N VAL A 35 10.92 10.61 43.64
CA VAL A 35 11.55 10.49 42.34
C VAL A 35 10.46 10.68 41.30
N ILE A 36 10.52 11.80 40.59
CA ILE A 36 9.60 12.11 39.50
C ILE A 36 10.23 11.59 38.20
N LEU A 37 9.58 10.63 37.56
CA LEU A 37 9.90 10.30 36.17
C LEU A 37 9.10 11.18 35.23
N GLN A 38 9.79 11.74 34.25
CA GLN A 38 9.17 12.50 33.18
C GLN A 38 9.07 11.62 31.93
N GLY A 39 7.85 11.46 31.44
CA GLY A 39 7.54 10.92 30.12
C GLY A 39 6.97 11.99 29.20
N GLN A 40 6.61 11.56 28.00
CA GLN A 40 5.97 12.40 27.01
C GLN A 40 4.79 11.66 26.39
N ILE A 41 3.78 12.40 26.00
CA ILE A 41 2.69 11.89 25.19
C ILE A 41 3.15 11.82 23.73
N GLU A 42 2.93 10.68 23.11
CA GLU A 42 3.10 10.46 21.68
C GLU A 42 1.80 9.92 21.08
N ALA A 43 1.70 10.02 19.76
CA ALA A 43 0.60 9.45 19.00
C ALA A 43 1.12 8.97 17.66
N THR A 44 0.38 8.05 17.06
CA THR A 44 0.71 7.55 15.72
C THR A 44 0.68 8.68 14.70
N GLU A 45 1.84 8.94 14.08
CA GLU A 45 2.02 9.92 13.02
C GLU A 45 2.09 9.20 11.66
N ILE A 46 1.13 9.49 10.79
CA ILE A 46 1.07 8.93 9.44
C ILE A 46 1.52 10.00 8.46
N ARG A 47 2.60 9.72 7.72
CA ARG A 47 3.06 10.57 6.62
C ARG A 47 2.26 10.26 5.36
N ILE A 48 1.45 11.22 4.94
CA ILE A 48 0.65 11.12 3.72
C ILE A 48 1.54 11.49 2.53
N SER A 49 1.77 10.52 1.65
CA SER A 49 2.53 10.68 0.41
C SER A 49 1.76 10.07 -0.76
N GLY A 50 2.04 10.55 -1.98
CA GLY A 50 1.41 10.07 -3.20
C GLY A 50 2.37 9.26 -4.06
N LYS A 51 1.84 8.29 -4.82
CA LYS A 51 2.63 7.56 -5.83
C LYS A 51 2.69 8.31 -7.17
N LEU A 52 1.73 9.21 -7.42
CA LEU A 52 1.64 9.97 -8.66
C LEU A 52 2.49 11.25 -8.60
N PRO A 53 3.52 11.41 -9.47
CA PRO A 53 4.23 12.67 -9.59
C PRO A 53 3.38 13.72 -10.31
N GLY A 54 3.45 14.96 -9.85
CA GLY A 54 2.70 16.07 -10.43
C GLY A 54 2.81 17.34 -9.60
N ARG A 55 2.02 18.36 -9.96
CA ARG A 55 1.96 19.61 -9.19
C ARG A 55 0.77 19.61 -8.26
N ILE A 56 0.94 20.21 -7.08
CA ILE A 56 -0.20 20.42 -6.19
C ILE A 56 -1.18 21.40 -6.84
N ASP A 57 -2.39 20.93 -7.14
CA ASP A 57 -3.45 21.80 -7.65
C ASP A 57 -4.10 22.57 -6.50
N THR A 58 -4.64 21.84 -5.52
CA THR A 58 -5.40 22.43 -4.40
C THR A 58 -5.32 21.53 -3.17
N PHE A 59 -5.14 22.14 -1.99
CA PHE A 59 -5.36 21.49 -0.70
C PHE A 59 -6.81 21.70 -0.27
N LEU A 60 -7.50 20.62 0.10
CA LEU A 60 -8.87 20.65 0.61
C LEU A 60 -8.94 20.76 2.13
N VAL A 61 -7.78 20.65 2.79
CA VAL A 61 -7.63 20.71 4.23
C VAL A 61 -6.57 21.74 4.62
N LYS A 62 -6.60 22.13 5.89
CA LYS A 62 -5.63 23.06 6.49
C LYS A 62 -4.93 22.40 7.67
N GLU A 63 -3.75 22.91 8.03
CA GLU A 63 -3.07 22.53 9.27
C GLU A 63 -3.99 22.79 10.48
N GLY A 64 -4.01 21.85 11.41
CA GLY A 64 -4.90 21.82 12.56
C GLY A 64 -6.33 21.34 12.29
N GLN A 65 -6.70 21.03 11.04
CA GLN A 65 -8.04 20.53 10.72
C GLN A 65 -8.18 19.04 11.07
N ASN A 66 -9.31 18.67 11.66
CA ASN A 66 -9.68 17.27 11.85
C ASN A 66 -10.29 16.70 10.56
N VAL A 67 -9.86 15.50 10.19
CA VAL A 67 -10.28 14.78 8.99
C VAL A 67 -10.74 13.37 9.39
N LYS A 68 -11.64 12.81 8.60
CA LYS A 68 -12.10 11.43 8.75
C LYS A 68 -11.40 10.53 7.74
N ALA A 69 -11.31 9.25 8.06
CA ALA A 69 -10.86 8.24 7.11
C ALA A 69 -11.67 8.32 5.80
N GLY A 70 -10.97 8.37 4.67
CA GLY A 70 -11.54 8.51 3.33
C GLY A 70 -11.70 9.96 2.83
N ASP A 71 -11.54 10.98 3.69
CA ASP A 71 -11.63 12.38 3.26
C ASP A 71 -10.50 12.70 2.27
N THR A 72 -10.83 13.40 1.17
CA THR A 72 -9.81 13.85 0.21
C THR A 72 -9.06 15.05 0.76
N LEU A 73 -7.74 14.95 0.81
CA LEU A 73 -6.86 15.92 1.46
C LEU A 73 -6.24 16.89 0.44
N VAL A 74 -5.79 16.36 -0.70
CA VAL A 74 -5.09 17.13 -1.73
C VAL A 74 -5.38 16.57 -3.12
N VAL A 75 -5.43 17.48 -4.09
CA VAL A 75 -5.52 17.15 -5.51
C VAL A 75 -4.18 17.47 -6.18
N ILE A 76 -3.63 16.48 -6.88
CA ILE A 76 -2.41 16.57 -7.67
C ILE A 76 -2.80 16.63 -9.15
N ASN A 77 -2.29 17.62 -9.86
CA ASN A 77 -2.43 17.72 -11.30
C ASN A 77 -1.21 17.07 -11.99
N SER A 78 -1.47 16.02 -12.76
CA SER A 78 -0.48 15.29 -13.54
C SER A 78 -1.00 15.12 -14.98
N PRO A 79 -0.77 16.11 -15.87
CA PRO A 79 -1.21 16.04 -17.25
C PRO A 79 -0.56 14.87 -18.00
N GLU A 80 0.66 14.47 -17.63
CA GLU A 80 1.38 13.34 -18.22
C GLU A 80 0.67 12.01 -17.93
N ALA A 81 0.18 11.81 -16.70
CA ALA A 81 -0.58 10.62 -16.36
C ALA A 81 -1.94 10.58 -17.06
N LEU A 82 -2.61 11.73 -17.20
CA LEU A 82 -3.87 11.82 -17.95
C LEU A 82 -3.66 11.50 -19.44
N ALA A 83 -2.60 12.05 -20.04
CA ALA A 83 -2.23 11.76 -21.43
C ALA A 83 -1.89 10.27 -21.61
N LYS A 84 -1.18 9.67 -20.64
CA LYS A 84 -0.87 8.24 -20.65
C LYS A 84 -2.13 7.39 -20.57
N TYR A 85 -3.09 7.77 -19.72
CA TYR A 85 -4.39 7.10 -19.62
C TYR A 85 -5.14 7.15 -20.95
N GLN A 86 -5.21 8.32 -21.59
CA GLN A 86 -5.84 8.46 -22.91
C GLN A 86 -5.15 7.58 -23.96
N GLN A 87 -3.81 7.50 -23.94
CA GLN A 87 -3.03 6.64 -24.82
C GLN A 87 -3.39 5.16 -24.63
N VAL A 88 -3.38 4.64 -23.40
CA VAL A 88 -3.65 3.22 -23.14
C VAL A 88 -5.12 2.86 -23.38
N ASN A 89 -6.04 3.79 -23.10
CA ASN A 89 -7.46 3.61 -23.41
C ASN A 89 -7.73 3.52 -24.92
N ALA A 90 -6.97 4.28 -25.74
CA ALA A 90 -7.02 4.14 -27.18
C ALA A 90 -6.49 2.78 -27.66
N LEU A 91 -5.40 2.27 -27.04
CA LEU A 91 -4.87 0.93 -27.34
C LEU A 91 -5.84 -0.19 -26.98
N GLU A 92 -6.54 -0.08 -25.84
CA GLU A 92 -7.62 -1.00 -25.45
C GLU A 92 -8.77 -0.99 -26.46
N SER A 93 -9.16 0.20 -26.93
CA SER A 93 -10.15 0.33 -27.99
C SER A 93 -9.70 -0.33 -29.30
N ILE A 94 -8.43 -0.18 -29.70
CA ILE A 94 -7.86 -0.84 -30.88
C ILE A 94 -7.92 -2.37 -30.72
N ALA A 95 -7.49 -2.90 -29.57
CA ALA A 95 -7.54 -4.33 -29.28
C ALA A 95 -8.99 -4.85 -29.33
N ARG A 96 -9.94 -4.08 -28.78
CA ARG A 96 -11.37 -4.41 -28.79
C ARG A 96 -11.92 -4.50 -30.22
N PHE A 97 -11.64 -3.51 -31.07
CA PHE A 97 -12.07 -3.53 -32.47
C PHE A 97 -11.40 -4.64 -33.27
N GLN A 98 -10.14 -4.96 -32.97
CA GLN A 98 -9.46 -6.10 -33.58
C GLN A 98 -10.12 -7.42 -33.18
N ASN A 99 -10.49 -7.60 -31.90
CA ASN A 99 -11.24 -8.77 -31.45
C ASN A 99 -12.62 -8.86 -32.13
N GLN A 100 -13.35 -7.74 -32.21
CA GLN A 100 -14.63 -7.70 -32.92
C GLN A 100 -14.50 -8.07 -34.40
N LYS A 101 -13.39 -7.70 -35.05
CA LYS A 101 -13.11 -8.10 -36.44
C LYS A 101 -12.85 -9.60 -36.58
N VAL A 102 -12.17 -10.21 -35.61
CA VAL A 102 -11.93 -11.66 -35.57
C VAL A 102 -13.23 -12.41 -35.29
N ASP A 103 -14.02 -11.96 -34.31
CA ASP A 103 -15.32 -12.54 -33.95
C ASP A 103 -16.36 -12.38 -35.07
N GLY A 104 -16.30 -11.27 -35.81
CA GLY A 104 -17.16 -11.02 -36.97
C GLY A 104 -16.94 -11.97 -38.15
N GLY A 105 -15.83 -12.73 -38.14
CA GLY A 105 -15.54 -13.76 -39.13
C GLY A 105 -15.34 -13.24 -40.55
N THR A 106 -15.46 -14.15 -41.52
CA THR A 106 -15.28 -13.82 -42.93
C THR A 106 -16.41 -12.94 -43.44
N ARG A 107 -16.07 -11.89 -44.20
CA ARG A 107 -17.07 -10.99 -44.80
C ARG A 107 -18.05 -11.76 -45.69
N LYS A 108 -19.35 -11.45 -45.60
CA LYS A 108 -20.42 -12.10 -46.39
C LYS A 108 -20.16 -12.11 -47.89
N GLN A 109 -19.56 -11.03 -48.41
CA GLN A 109 -19.20 -10.92 -49.83
C GLN A 109 -18.14 -11.96 -50.23
N ILE A 110 -17.17 -12.24 -49.36
CA ILE A 110 -16.15 -13.27 -49.62
C ILE A 110 -16.79 -14.66 -49.59
N ILE A 111 -17.64 -14.94 -48.59
CA ILE A 111 -18.38 -16.21 -48.50
C ILE A 111 -19.21 -16.43 -49.78
N ALA A 112 -19.93 -15.40 -50.25
CA ALA A 112 -20.71 -15.46 -51.48
C ALA A 112 -19.85 -15.73 -52.72
N THR A 113 -18.70 -15.05 -52.87
CA THR A 113 -17.79 -15.27 -54.00
C THR A 113 -17.24 -16.71 -54.03
N VAL A 114 -16.83 -17.25 -52.88
CA VAL A 114 -16.29 -18.62 -52.81
C VAL A 114 -17.42 -19.66 -53.00
N GLN A 115 -18.64 -19.36 -52.54
CA GLN A 115 -19.82 -20.19 -52.83
C GLN A 115 -20.12 -20.24 -54.32
N GLN A 116 -20.04 -19.10 -55.02
CA GLN A 116 -20.22 -19.03 -56.47
C GLN A 116 -19.13 -19.83 -57.21
N LEU A 117 -17.89 -19.77 -56.74
CA LEU A 117 -16.80 -20.58 -57.28
C LEU A 117 -17.06 -22.08 -57.11
N TRP A 118 -17.54 -22.51 -55.94
CA TRP A 118 -17.92 -23.90 -55.71
C TRP A 118 -19.06 -24.35 -56.63
N ASN A 119 -20.10 -23.53 -56.79
CA ASN A 119 -21.21 -23.82 -57.70
C ASN A 119 -20.75 -23.92 -59.17
N LYS A 120 -19.78 -23.09 -59.58
CA LYS A 120 -19.15 -23.20 -60.90
C LYS A 120 -18.40 -24.53 -61.03
N SER A 121 -17.53 -24.87 -60.09
CA SER A 121 -16.77 -26.13 -60.12
C SER A 121 -17.68 -27.37 -60.11
N LYS A 122 -18.82 -27.32 -59.45
CA LYS A 122 -19.86 -28.36 -59.53
C LYS A 122 -20.41 -28.53 -60.94
N SER A 123 -20.69 -27.42 -61.62
CA SER A 123 -21.16 -27.44 -63.01
C SER A 123 -20.10 -28.01 -63.95
N ASP A 124 -18.84 -27.63 -63.75
CA ASP A 124 -17.70 -28.13 -64.52
C ASP A 124 -17.50 -29.64 -64.30
N LEU A 125 -17.66 -30.13 -63.06
CA LEU A 125 -17.63 -31.57 -62.74
C LEU A 125 -18.77 -32.34 -63.41
N GLU A 126 -20.00 -31.81 -63.39
CA GLU A 126 -21.15 -32.48 -64.00
C GLU A 126 -20.98 -32.62 -65.52
N LEU A 127 -20.43 -31.60 -66.17
CA LEU A 127 -20.08 -31.64 -67.59
C LEU A 127 -19.00 -32.70 -67.86
N ALA A 128 -17.93 -32.72 -67.07
CA ALA A 128 -16.84 -33.69 -67.22
C ALA A 128 -17.33 -35.13 -66.98
N LYS A 129 -18.18 -35.33 -65.97
CA LYS A 129 -18.81 -36.62 -65.64
C LYS A 129 -19.67 -37.13 -66.77
N THR A 130 -20.55 -36.29 -67.31
CA THR A 130 -21.42 -36.64 -68.43
C THR A 130 -20.60 -36.99 -69.68
N THR A 131 -19.54 -36.21 -69.94
CA THR A 131 -18.63 -36.45 -71.07
C THR A 131 -17.87 -37.76 -70.91
N TYR A 132 -17.33 -38.02 -69.71
CA TYR A 132 -16.64 -39.27 -69.40
C TYR A 132 -17.57 -40.49 -69.54
N ASN A 133 -18.77 -40.44 -68.97
CA ASN A 133 -19.75 -41.51 -69.10
C ASN A 133 -20.10 -41.80 -70.57
N ARG A 134 -20.28 -40.76 -71.39
CA ARG A 134 -20.56 -40.92 -72.83
C ARG A 134 -19.38 -41.57 -73.56
N ILE A 135 -18.16 -41.15 -73.28
CA ILE A 135 -16.94 -41.68 -73.90
C ILE A 135 -16.64 -43.11 -73.43
N GLU A 136 -16.94 -43.44 -72.17
CA GLU A 136 -16.78 -44.80 -71.63
C GLU A 136 -17.72 -45.80 -72.32
N VAL A 137 -18.97 -45.42 -72.59
CA VAL A 137 -19.92 -46.25 -73.36
C VAL A 137 -19.43 -46.44 -74.79
N LEU A 138 -19.03 -45.37 -75.48
CA LEU A 138 -18.50 -45.45 -76.84
C LEU A 138 -17.20 -46.27 -76.92
N TYR A 139 -16.37 -46.25 -75.87
CA TYR A 139 -15.16 -47.07 -75.79
C TYR A 139 -15.49 -48.55 -75.64
N ARG A 140 -16.49 -48.89 -74.81
CA ARG A 140 -17.01 -50.26 -74.69
C ARG A 140 -17.56 -50.81 -76.00
N ASP A 141 -18.20 -49.94 -76.79
CA ASP A 141 -18.69 -50.26 -78.13
C ASP A 141 -17.60 -50.19 -79.21
N SER A 142 -16.32 -50.00 -78.83
CA SER A 142 -15.14 -49.90 -79.71
C SER A 142 -15.19 -48.75 -80.75
N VAL A 143 -15.94 -47.68 -80.47
CA VAL A 143 -16.12 -46.50 -81.35
C VAL A 143 -15.03 -45.43 -81.14
N VAL A 144 -14.34 -45.44 -80.00
CA VAL A 144 -13.27 -44.47 -79.66
C VAL A 144 -12.00 -45.18 -79.17
N SER A 145 -10.85 -44.51 -79.26
CA SER A 145 -9.56 -45.06 -78.82
C SER A 145 -9.39 -45.07 -77.29
N SER A 146 -8.52 -45.94 -76.79
CA SER A 146 -8.13 -45.99 -75.37
C SER A 146 -7.52 -44.66 -74.90
N GLN A 147 -6.66 -44.06 -75.71
CA GLN A 147 -6.06 -42.75 -75.43
C GLN A 147 -7.13 -41.69 -75.17
N ARG A 148 -8.18 -41.64 -76.02
CA ARG A 148 -9.24 -40.63 -75.86
C ARG A 148 -10.04 -40.85 -74.58
N ARG A 149 -10.28 -42.11 -74.22
CA ARG A 149 -10.94 -42.48 -72.96
C ARG A 149 -10.11 -42.08 -71.75
N ASP A 150 -8.80 -42.32 -71.79
CA ASP A 150 -7.87 -41.96 -70.71
C ASP A 150 -7.70 -40.43 -70.57
N GLU A 151 -7.68 -39.67 -71.67
CA GLU A 151 -7.68 -38.19 -71.66
C GLU A 151 -8.93 -37.63 -70.96
N VAL A 152 -10.11 -38.13 -71.32
CA VAL A 152 -11.37 -37.66 -70.73
C VAL A 152 -11.52 -38.11 -69.28
N LYS A 153 -11.01 -39.30 -68.94
CA LYS A 153 -10.92 -39.75 -67.55
C LYS A 153 -10.04 -38.82 -66.73
N ALA A 154 -8.86 -38.43 -67.23
CA ALA A 154 -7.98 -37.48 -66.55
C ALA A 154 -8.66 -36.10 -66.35
N LEU A 155 -9.43 -35.62 -67.34
CA LEU A 155 -10.22 -34.39 -67.22
C LEU A 155 -11.32 -34.52 -66.15
N TYR A 156 -12.01 -35.65 -66.08
CA TYR A 156 -13.00 -35.93 -65.04
C TYR A 156 -12.36 -35.96 -63.64
N ASP A 157 -11.25 -36.70 -63.47
CA ASP A 157 -10.53 -36.79 -62.21
C ASP A 157 -10.00 -35.42 -61.76
N ALA A 158 -9.53 -34.60 -62.70
CA ALA A 158 -9.14 -33.21 -62.44
C ALA A 158 -10.32 -32.34 -62.00
N ALA A 159 -11.50 -32.51 -62.62
CA ALA A 159 -12.71 -31.78 -62.22
C ALA A 159 -13.21 -32.19 -60.83
N VAL A 160 -13.10 -33.47 -60.46
CA VAL A 160 -13.40 -33.96 -59.10
C VAL A 160 -12.47 -33.30 -58.08
N ALA A 161 -11.17 -33.25 -58.37
CA ALA A 161 -10.21 -32.58 -57.50
C ALA A 161 -10.47 -31.06 -57.39
N GLY A 162 -10.85 -30.42 -58.50
CA GLY A 162 -11.17 -28.99 -58.56
C GLY A 162 -12.43 -28.62 -57.76
N GLU A 163 -13.50 -29.43 -57.85
CA GLU A 163 -14.70 -29.25 -57.04
C GLU A 163 -14.41 -29.41 -55.55
N ARG A 164 -13.67 -30.46 -55.17
CA ARG A 164 -13.27 -30.70 -53.78
C ARG A 164 -12.42 -29.56 -53.22
N ALA A 165 -11.51 -29.02 -54.01
CA ALA A 165 -10.71 -27.86 -53.62
C ALA A 165 -11.58 -26.62 -53.38
N ALA A 166 -12.53 -26.34 -54.28
CA ALA A 166 -13.46 -25.21 -54.12
C ALA A 166 -14.41 -25.39 -52.92
N TRP A 167 -14.87 -26.61 -52.66
CA TRP A 167 -15.65 -26.94 -51.46
C TRP A 167 -14.86 -26.66 -50.18
N ASN A 168 -13.61 -27.12 -50.10
CA ASN A 168 -12.76 -26.87 -48.94
C ASN A 168 -12.50 -25.37 -48.72
N GLN A 169 -12.32 -24.60 -49.80
CA GLN A 169 -12.21 -23.14 -49.71
C GLN A 169 -13.49 -22.50 -49.15
N TYR A 170 -14.66 -22.98 -49.59
CA TYR A 170 -15.94 -22.51 -49.07
C TYR A 170 -16.12 -22.85 -47.58
N GLN A 171 -15.78 -24.07 -47.16
CA GLN A 171 -15.80 -24.47 -45.76
C GLN A 171 -14.87 -23.62 -44.89
N MET A 172 -13.61 -23.41 -45.31
CA MET A 172 -12.70 -22.52 -44.60
C MET A 172 -13.25 -21.09 -44.46
N ALA A 173 -13.92 -20.58 -45.49
CA ALA A 173 -14.54 -19.25 -45.45
C ALA A 173 -15.72 -19.20 -44.47
N LEU A 174 -16.50 -20.28 -44.33
CA LEU A 174 -17.61 -20.41 -43.38
C LEU A 174 -17.11 -20.53 -41.93
N ASP A 175 -16.09 -21.36 -41.69
CA ASP A 175 -15.50 -21.56 -40.36
C ASP A 175 -14.88 -20.26 -39.82
N GLY A 176 -14.27 -19.48 -40.72
CA GLY A 176 -13.69 -18.17 -40.40
C GLY A 176 -12.46 -18.29 -39.50
N ALA A 177 -12.35 -17.40 -38.52
CA ALA A 177 -11.21 -17.38 -37.60
C ALA A 177 -11.22 -18.60 -36.66
N GLN A 178 -10.05 -19.22 -36.48
CA GLN A 178 -9.87 -20.37 -35.61
C GLN A 178 -10.12 -20.00 -34.14
N ILE A 179 -10.41 -21.00 -33.30
CA ILE A 179 -10.63 -20.78 -31.85
C ILE A 179 -9.38 -20.16 -31.22
N GLN A 180 -8.19 -20.60 -31.63
CA GLN A 180 -6.91 -20.08 -31.16
C GLN A 180 -6.74 -18.59 -31.48
N ASP A 181 -7.16 -18.15 -32.67
CA ASP A 181 -7.12 -16.74 -33.07
C ASP A 181 -8.10 -15.89 -32.24
N ARG A 182 -9.30 -16.43 -31.98
CA ARG A 182 -10.31 -15.76 -31.14
C ARG A 182 -9.85 -15.61 -29.69
N GLU A 183 -9.32 -16.68 -29.10
CA GLU A 183 -8.80 -16.63 -27.73
C GLU A 183 -7.55 -15.74 -27.61
N SER A 184 -6.68 -15.73 -28.63
CA SER A 184 -5.55 -14.81 -28.71
C SER A 184 -6.04 -13.35 -28.75
N ALA A 185 -7.00 -13.03 -29.62
CA ALA A 185 -7.57 -11.69 -29.72
C ALA A 185 -8.26 -11.24 -28.42
N ARG A 186 -9.01 -12.15 -27.77
CA ARG A 186 -9.60 -11.89 -26.44
C ARG A 186 -8.53 -11.65 -25.37
N SER A 187 -7.45 -12.42 -25.40
CA SER A 187 -6.32 -12.25 -24.47
C SER A 187 -5.62 -10.91 -24.66
N LEU A 188 -5.50 -10.42 -25.90
CA LEU A 188 -4.97 -9.09 -26.19
C LEU A 188 -5.86 -7.97 -25.62
N VAL A 189 -7.19 -8.12 -25.71
CA VAL A 189 -8.13 -7.19 -25.07
C VAL A 189 -7.95 -7.18 -23.56
N ASN A 190 -7.86 -8.36 -22.93
CA ASN A 190 -7.66 -8.48 -21.49
C ASN A 190 -6.33 -7.86 -21.04
N ALA A 191 -5.24 -8.10 -21.80
CA ALA A 191 -3.94 -7.49 -21.53
C ALA A 191 -4.00 -5.96 -21.62
N ALA A 192 -4.61 -5.42 -22.68
CA ALA A 192 -4.78 -3.97 -22.85
C ALA A 192 -5.66 -3.37 -21.74
N LYS A 193 -6.72 -4.06 -21.32
CA LYS A 193 -7.56 -3.66 -20.18
C LYS A 193 -6.76 -3.60 -18.88
N GLY A 194 -5.91 -4.60 -18.62
CA GLY A 194 -5.01 -4.60 -17.47
C GLY A 194 -4.08 -3.38 -17.45
N THR A 195 -3.53 -3.01 -18.60
CA THR A 195 -2.71 -1.77 -18.72
C THR A 195 -3.53 -0.50 -18.47
N VAL A 196 -4.80 -0.44 -18.91
CA VAL A 196 -5.69 0.69 -18.59
C VAL A 196 -5.95 0.77 -17.10
N GLU A 197 -6.24 -0.36 -16.44
CA GLU A 197 -6.50 -0.43 -15.00
C GLU A 197 -5.29 0.00 -14.17
N GLU A 198 -4.08 -0.38 -14.58
CA GLU A 198 -2.83 0.04 -13.93
C GLU A 198 -2.67 1.57 -13.95
N VAL A 199 -2.85 2.19 -15.12
CA VAL A 199 -2.74 3.66 -15.26
C VAL A 199 -3.92 4.38 -14.58
N ALA A 200 -5.11 3.78 -14.59
CA ALA A 200 -6.28 4.32 -13.89
C ALA A 200 -6.08 4.32 -12.36
N ALA A 201 -5.50 3.25 -11.81
CA ALA A 201 -5.14 3.20 -10.39
C ALA A 201 -4.13 4.29 -10.01
N LEU A 202 -3.13 4.53 -10.88
CA LEU A 202 -2.18 5.62 -10.67
C LEU A 202 -2.85 7.01 -10.75
N LEU A 203 -3.86 7.19 -11.62
CA LEU A 203 -4.65 8.42 -11.65
C LEU A 203 -5.57 8.59 -10.44
N GLN A 204 -6.01 7.50 -9.81
CA GLN A 204 -6.77 7.58 -8.56
C GLN A 204 -5.91 8.21 -7.44
N ASP A 205 -4.60 7.95 -7.45
CA ASP A 205 -3.63 8.58 -6.54
C ASP A 205 -3.43 10.09 -6.82
N ALA A 206 -4.07 10.66 -7.85
CA ALA A 206 -4.16 12.11 -8.01
C ALA A 206 -4.98 12.78 -6.89
N ARG A 207 -5.82 12.02 -6.19
CA ARG A 207 -6.60 12.48 -5.03
C ARG A 207 -6.16 11.69 -3.82
N LEU A 208 -5.26 12.26 -3.02
CA LEU A 208 -4.83 11.60 -1.80
C LEU A 208 -5.91 11.74 -0.73
N THR A 209 -6.21 10.61 -0.10
CA THR A 209 -7.24 10.51 0.94
C THR A 209 -6.61 10.19 2.29
N ALA A 210 -7.31 10.51 3.38
CA ALA A 210 -6.88 10.14 4.72
C ALA A 210 -7.05 8.62 4.93
N PRO A 211 -5.98 7.88 5.29
CA PRO A 211 -6.10 6.45 5.61
C PRO A 211 -6.86 6.22 6.92
N GLU A 212 -6.74 7.15 7.87
CA GLU A 212 -7.38 7.10 9.18
C GLU A 212 -7.97 8.46 9.58
N SER A 213 -8.80 8.48 10.62
CA SER A 213 -9.30 9.73 11.19
C SER A 213 -8.24 10.35 12.09
N GLY A 214 -8.03 11.66 11.98
CA GLY A 214 -6.98 12.33 12.73
C GLY A 214 -6.95 13.83 12.49
N GLN A 215 -5.87 14.48 12.91
CA GLN A 215 -5.65 15.90 12.73
C GLN A 215 -4.44 16.15 11.84
N ILE A 216 -4.56 17.08 10.89
CA ILE A 216 -3.44 17.48 10.03
C ILE A 216 -2.45 18.30 10.84
N SER A 217 -1.21 17.83 10.95
CA SER A 217 -0.14 18.48 11.71
C SER A 217 0.59 19.53 10.89
N THR A 218 1.13 19.12 9.73
CA THR A 218 1.96 19.97 8.88
C THR A 218 1.73 19.62 7.43
N ILE A 219 1.71 20.62 6.56
CA ILE A 219 1.65 20.49 5.11
C ILE A 219 2.98 21.01 4.54
N PHE A 220 3.77 20.14 3.89
CA PHE A 220 5.13 20.48 3.44
C PHE A 220 5.16 21.30 2.15
N PRO A 221 4.52 20.88 1.04
CA PRO A 221 4.61 21.61 -0.21
C PRO A 221 3.55 22.71 -0.28
N LYS A 222 3.83 23.73 -1.07
CA LYS A 222 2.85 24.78 -1.38
C LYS A 222 2.08 24.48 -2.66
N ARG A 223 0.95 25.16 -2.83
CA ARG A 223 0.15 25.12 -4.06
C ARG A 223 1.04 25.46 -5.27
N GLY A 224 0.99 24.63 -6.31
CA GLY A 224 1.78 24.78 -7.54
C GLY A 224 3.19 24.16 -7.49
N GLU A 225 3.68 23.75 -6.32
CA GLU A 225 4.96 23.04 -6.21
C GLU A 225 4.87 21.64 -6.82
N LEU A 226 6.01 21.18 -7.34
CA LEU A 226 6.16 19.87 -7.94
C LEU A 226 6.48 18.85 -6.84
N VAL A 227 5.69 17.78 -6.77
CA VAL A 227 5.91 16.66 -5.86
C VAL A 227 6.26 15.40 -6.64
N GLY A 228 7.29 14.69 -6.17
CA GLY A 228 7.70 13.41 -6.70
C GLY A 228 6.98 12.25 -6.02
N ALA A 229 7.07 11.05 -6.60
CA ALA A 229 6.53 9.83 -6.01
C ALA A 229 7.18 9.55 -4.64
N GLY A 230 6.35 9.26 -3.63
CA GLY A 230 6.78 8.97 -2.26
C GLY A 230 7.19 10.18 -1.43
N MET A 231 7.20 11.40 -2.00
CA MET A 231 7.48 12.61 -1.24
C MET A 231 6.36 12.85 -0.21
N PRO A 232 6.68 13.13 1.06
CA PRO A 232 5.68 13.45 2.07
C PRO A 232 5.02 14.79 1.75
N ILE A 233 3.69 14.81 1.73
CA ILE A 233 2.89 16.00 1.46
C ILE A 233 2.35 16.58 2.77
N MET A 234 1.91 15.72 3.70
CA MET A 234 1.43 16.16 5.00
C MET A 234 1.57 15.07 6.06
N ASN A 235 1.52 15.48 7.33
CA ASN A 235 1.48 14.56 8.46
C ASN A 235 0.07 14.56 9.07
N LEU A 236 -0.46 13.36 9.30
CA LEU A 236 -1.72 13.10 9.99
C LEU A 236 -1.42 12.50 11.35
N ILE A 237 -1.91 13.13 12.42
CA ILE A 237 -1.79 12.63 13.80
C ILE A 237 -3.08 11.91 14.17
N VAL A 238 -2.99 10.64 14.56
CA VAL A 238 -4.12 9.84 15.01
C VAL A 238 -4.36 10.10 16.51
N LEU A 239 -5.29 11.00 16.82
CA LEU A 239 -5.59 11.41 18.20
C LEU A 239 -6.32 10.36 19.05
N ASP A 240 -6.82 9.29 18.42
CA ASP A 240 -7.43 8.17 19.16
C ASP A 240 -6.39 7.15 19.66
N ASP A 241 -5.17 7.18 19.13
CA ASP A 241 -4.06 6.28 19.49
C ASP A 241 -2.94 7.05 20.22
N VAL A 242 -3.33 7.67 21.33
CA VAL A 242 -2.43 8.47 22.17
C VAL A 242 -1.91 7.62 23.33
N HIS A 243 -0.58 7.54 23.45
CA HIS A 243 0.10 6.78 24.48
C HIS A 243 1.20 7.60 25.15
N ILE A 244 1.60 7.20 26.34
CA ILE A 244 2.78 7.75 27.02
C ILE A 244 3.99 6.95 26.59
N VAL A 245 5.09 7.64 26.33
CA VAL A 245 6.43 7.10 26.26
C VAL A 245 7.21 7.52 27.50
N LEU A 246 7.60 6.56 28.33
CA LEU A 246 8.40 6.74 29.53
C LEU A 246 9.80 6.15 29.34
N ASN A 247 10.81 6.95 29.67
CA ASN A 247 12.20 6.51 29.70
C ASN A 247 12.55 6.07 31.13
N VAL A 248 12.44 4.77 31.40
CA VAL A 248 12.63 4.18 32.73
C VAL A 248 14.03 3.58 32.84
N ARG A 249 14.80 4.01 33.84
CA ARG A 249 16.10 3.40 34.13
C ARG A 249 15.95 1.96 34.60
N GLU A 250 16.92 1.11 34.27
CA GLU A 250 16.96 -0.31 34.60
C GLU A 250 16.69 -0.62 36.09
N ASP A 251 17.23 0.20 37.00
CA ASP A 251 17.01 0.09 38.44
C ASP A 251 15.55 0.31 38.88
N ARG A 252 14.76 0.99 38.05
CA ARG A 252 13.35 1.32 38.29
C ARG A 252 12.39 0.53 37.41
N LEU A 253 12.90 -0.26 36.46
CA LEU A 253 12.09 -1.07 35.56
C LEU A 253 11.17 -2.07 36.29
N PRO A 254 11.55 -2.66 37.46
CA PRO A 254 10.65 -3.55 38.20
C PRO A 254 9.32 -2.91 38.64
N PHE A 255 9.24 -1.58 38.75
CA PHE A 255 8.00 -0.86 39.07
C PHE A 255 7.04 -0.76 37.87
N PHE A 256 7.50 -1.08 36.67
CA PHE A 256 6.74 -0.99 35.42
C PHE A 256 6.65 -2.35 34.71
N PRO A 257 6.07 -3.38 35.34
CA PRO A 257 5.92 -4.68 34.69
C PRO A 257 4.91 -4.60 33.54
N MET A 258 5.13 -5.42 32.51
CA MET A 258 4.21 -5.55 31.38
C MET A 258 2.79 -5.87 31.86
N GLY A 259 1.80 -5.10 31.40
CA GLY A 259 0.39 -5.24 31.80
C GLY A 259 0.03 -4.60 33.14
N GLY A 260 1.01 -4.10 33.90
CA GLY A 260 0.81 -3.34 35.13
C GLY A 260 0.16 -1.98 34.88
N THR A 261 -0.34 -1.36 35.95
CA THR A 261 -0.88 0.01 35.92
C THR A 261 -0.06 0.94 36.80
N PHE A 262 -0.01 2.21 36.41
CA PHE A 262 0.57 3.27 37.22
C PHE A 262 -0.26 4.54 37.06
N VAL A 263 -0.06 5.47 37.99
CA VAL A 263 -0.76 6.75 38.03
C VAL A 263 0.20 7.85 37.60
N ALA A 264 -0.28 8.77 36.76
CA ALA A 264 0.51 9.89 36.29
C ALA A 264 -0.31 11.17 36.17
N ASP A 265 0.41 12.29 36.25
CA ASP A 265 -0.13 13.64 36.13
C ASP A 265 0.26 14.26 34.78
N ILE A 266 -0.66 15.03 34.20
CA ILE A 266 -0.43 15.75 32.94
C ILE A 266 -0.64 17.25 33.21
N PRO A 267 0.44 17.98 33.53
CA PRO A 267 0.36 19.40 33.89
C PRO A 267 -0.28 20.27 32.80
N ALA A 268 -0.07 19.92 31.53
CA ALA A 268 -0.55 20.71 30.39
C ALA A 268 -2.09 20.81 30.28
N ILE A 269 -2.82 19.89 30.92
CA ILE A 269 -4.29 19.86 30.93
C ILE A 269 -4.87 19.90 32.35
N ASP A 270 -4.03 20.21 33.35
CA ASP A 270 -4.38 20.23 34.78
C ASP A 270 -5.13 18.97 35.26
N LYS A 271 -4.77 17.79 34.71
CA LYS A 271 -5.33 16.52 35.14
C LYS A 271 -4.30 15.76 35.96
N LYS A 272 -4.75 15.34 37.14
CA LYS A 272 -3.97 14.55 38.09
C LYS A 272 -4.56 13.16 38.25
N ASN A 273 -3.74 12.24 38.73
CA ASN A 273 -4.10 10.88 39.05
C ASN A 273 -4.75 10.09 37.90
N ILE A 274 -4.23 10.24 36.68
CA ILE A 274 -4.71 9.46 35.54
C ILE A 274 -4.06 8.07 35.58
N GLU A 275 -4.87 7.03 35.52
CA GLU A 275 -4.40 5.64 35.47
C GLU A 275 -4.03 5.23 34.03
N PHE A 276 -2.82 4.70 33.88
CA PHE A 276 -2.28 4.18 32.64
C PHE A 276 -1.94 2.71 32.79
N LYS A 277 -2.16 1.95 31.72
CA LYS A 277 -1.81 0.53 31.63
C LYS A 277 -0.65 0.34 30.68
N ILE A 278 0.40 -0.32 31.17
CA ILE A 278 1.61 -0.63 30.41
C ILE A 278 1.26 -1.68 29.35
N ASN A 279 1.47 -1.34 28.09
CA ASN A 279 1.18 -2.22 26.95
C ASN A 279 2.45 -2.63 26.19
N TYR A 280 3.59 -1.98 26.44
CA TYR A 280 4.86 -2.31 25.84
C TYR A 280 6.02 -1.91 26.74
N VAL A 281 7.03 -2.77 26.80
CA VAL A 281 8.33 -2.50 27.42
C VAL A 281 9.37 -2.89 26.40
N SER A 282 10.25 -1.96 26.03
CA SER A 282 11.27 -2.21 25.02
C SER A 282 12.14 -3.40 25.40
N PRO A 283 12.35 -4.39 24.51
CA PRO A 283 13.25 -5.52 24.78
C PRO A 283 14.74 -5.10 24.75
N LEU A 284 15.04 -3.91 24.21
CA LEU A 284 16.39 -3.35 24.12
C LEU A 284 16.43 -1.99 24.80
N GLY A 285 17.33 -1.81 25.77
CA GLY A 285 17.59 -0.50 26.36
C GLY A 285 18.25 0.43 25.33
N SER A 286 17.76 1.67 25.22
CA SER A 286 18.39 2.69 24.38
C SER A 286 19.58 3.33 25.12
N PHE A 287 20.59 3.76 24.36
CA PHE A 287 21.70 4.54 24.91
C PHE A 287 21.34 6.02 24.86
N ALA A 288 21.04 6.62 26.02
CA ALA A 288 21.05 8.07 26.18
C ALA A 288 21.76 8.49 27.48
N THR A 289 23.04 8.80 27.32
CA THR A 289 23.91 9.70 28.11
C THR A 289 23.68 9.82 29.61
N TRP A 290 24.39 8.99 30.40
CA TRP A 290 24.96 9.51 31.65
C TRP A 290 26.45 9.14 31.73
N LYS A 291 27.31 10.16 31.68
CA LYS A 291 28.72 10.00 32.11
C LYS A 291 28.72 9.84 33.63
N SER A 292 28.75 8.61 34.14
CA SER A 292 29.05 8.42 35.55
C SER A 292 30.57 8.47 35.73
N THR A 293 31.03 9.57 36.33
CA THR A 293 32.34 9.67 36.97
C THR A 293 32.47 8.46 37.90
N LYS A 294 33.30 7.49 37.52
CA LYS A 294 33.46 6.23 38.23
C LYS A 294 33.73 6.48 39.72
N GLN A 295 32.71 6.30 40.55
CA GLN A 295 32.89 5.89 41.93
C GLN A 295 32.78 4.38 41.97
N THR A 296 33.81 3.76 42.55
CA THR A 296 34.12 2.32 42.56
C THR A 296 32.89 1.46 42.87
N GLY A 297 32.49 0.59 41.93
CA GLY A 297 31.49 -0.47 42.16
C GLY A 297 30.14 -0.33 41.43
N SER A 298 29.91 0.70 40.62
CA SER A 298 28.68 0.86 39.82
C SER A 298 28.83 0.32 38.39
N TYR A 299 27.79 -0.36 37.88
CA TYR A 299 27.69 -0.80 36.48
C TYR A 299 26.90 0.21 35.64
N ASP A 300 27.11 0.21 34.33
CA ASP A 300 26.42 1.12 33.41
C ASP A 300 24.94 0.74 33.30
N LEU A 301 24.07 1.53 33.94
CA LEU A 301 22.62 1.37 33.87
C LEU A 301 22.10 1.79 32.50
N ARG A 302 21.21 0.99 31.93
CA ARG A 302 20.49 1.34 30.68
C ARG A 302 19.13 1.95 30.98
N THR A 303 18.58 2.62 29.97
CA THR A 303 17.22 3.14 30.01
C THR A 303 16.37 2.34 29.04
N PHE A 304 15.19 1.95 29.49
CA PHE A 304 14.20 1.20 28.72
C PHE A 304 13.00 2.08 28.46
N GLU A 305 12.49 2.00 27.25
CA GLU A 305 11.28 2.69 26.85
C GLU A 305 10.06 1.87 27.27
N VAL A 306 9.15 2.49 27.99
CA VAL A 306 7.90 1.89 28.44
C VAL A 306 6.75 2.67 27.82
N HIS A 307 5.87 1.98 27.11
CA HIS A 307 4.64 2.59 26.61
C HIS A 307 3.45 2.24 27.49
N ALA A 308 2.55 3.20 27.64
CA ALA A 308 1.34 3.01 28.40
C ALA A 308 0.15 3.76 27.80
N LEU A 309 -1.01 3.10 27.81
CA LEU A 309 -2.27 3.67 27.32
C LEU A 309 -3.15 4.09 28.49
N PRO A 310 -3.89 5.21 28.39
CA PRO A 310 -4.82 5.60 29.43
C PRO A 310 -5.96 4.58 29.52
N VAL A 311 -6.30 4.14 30.74
CA VAL A 311 -7.38 3.15 30.97
C VAL A 311 -8.75 3.74 30.56
N ARG A 312 -8.90 5.06 30.66
CA ARG A 312 -10.08 5.81 30.23
C ARG A 312 -9.67 6.89 29.25
N LYS A 313 -10.47 7.14 28.21
CA LYS A 313 -10.21 8.22 27.26
C LYS A 313 -10.09 9.56 28.00
N VAL A 314 -8.95 10.22 27.84
CA VAL A 314 -8.69 11.54 28.41
C VAL A 314 -8.79 12.56 27.29
N GLU A 315 -9.78 13.46 27.37
CA GLU A 315 -9.86 14.56 26.41
C GLU A 315 -8.74 15.57 26.62
N GLY A 316 -8.26 16.13 25.50
CA GLY A 316 -7.25 17.18 25.47
C GLY A 316 -5.81 16.70 25.37
N LEU A 317 -5.56 15.38 25.37
CA LEU A 317 -4.21 14.86 25.16
C LEU A 317 -3.69 15.26 23.79
N ARG A 318 -2.46 15.76 23.75
CA ARG A 318 -1.75 16.06 22.50
C ARG A 318 -0.32 15.52 22.57
N PRO A 319 0.22 15.04 21.45
CA PRO A 319 1.63 14.70 21.36
C PRO A 319 2.52 15.87 21.81
N GLY A 320 3.59 15.56 22.53
CA GLY A 320 4.51 16.54 23.11
C GLY A 320 4.19 16.98 24.54
N MET A 321 3.00 16.65 25.07
CA MET A 321 2.67 16.96 26.47
C MET A 321 3.54 16.14 27.43
N SER A 322 4.04 16.78 28.48
CA SER A 322 4.81 16.10 29.53
C SER A 322 3.89 15.30 30.46
N VAL A 323 4.37 14.14 30.89
CA VAL A 323 3.70 13.28 31.86
C VAL A 323 4.63 13.08 33.05
N LEU A 324 4.13 13.30 34.26
CA LEU A 324 4.90 13.17 35.49
C LEU A 324 4.40 11.97 36.28
N VAL A 325 5.30 11.04 36.56
CA VAL A 325 5.03 9.86 37.38
C VAL A 325 5.80 10.02 38.68
N GLU A 326 5.07 10.15 39.79
CA GLU A 326 5.68 10.16 41.12
C GLU A 326 5.86 8.72 41.61
N LEU A 327 7.11 8.29 41.79
CA LEU A 327 7.40 7.02 42.47
C LEU A 327 7.46 7.25 43.97
N THR A 328 6.50 6.65 44.67
CA THR A 328 6.56 6.51 46.13
C THR A 328 7.47 5.33 46.43
N MET A 329 8.71 5.61 46.85
CA MET A 329 9.64 4.58 47.29
C MET A 329 9.24 4.19 48.72
N ASP A 330 8.36 3.21 48.86
CA ASP A 330 8.13 2.57 50.15
C ASP A 330 9.39 1.73 50.47
N ASN A 331 10.15 2.19 51.46
CA ASN A 331 11.32 1.50 52.03
C ASN A 331 10.94 0.15 52.66
#